data_AF-A0A7S0FXS3-F1
#
_entry.id   AF-A0A7S0FXS3-F1
#
_cell.length_a   1.000
_cell.length_b   1.000
_cell.length_c   1.000
_cell.angle_alpha   90.00
_cell.angle_beta   90.00
_cell.angle_gamma   90.00
#
_symmetry.space_group_name_H-M   'P 1'
#
loop_
_entity.id
_entity.type
_entity.pdbx_description
1 polymer ?
#
loop_
_entity_poly.entity_id
_entity_poly.type
_entity_poly.pdbx_seq_one_letter_code
_entity_poly.pdbx_strand_id
1 'polypeptide(L)'
;IEKAWECYADVLVGEDFDYHPYRRAAADPAGVRAALEPSPEADFFIDMARDVRALREAVAGSCGELLGGEPPPELFTRARLCMLTRGVKTCHDSTLVPIMDLFNHAHGPGQGVSWRWDEGCQAMVVAAHRSHRAGEELRCAYGP
;
A
#
# COMPACT_ATOMS: atom_id res chain seq x y z
N ILE A 1 -17.34 -7.42 -13.38
CA ILE A 1 -15.95 -6.88 -13.28
C ILE A 1 -15.99 -5.49 -12.68
N GLU A 2 -16.80 -4.56 -13.21
CA GLU A 2 -17.01 -3.20 -12.65
C GLU A 2 -17.29 -3.20 -11.13
N LYS A 3 -18.30 -3.94 -10.67
CA LYS A 3 -18.61 -4.07 -9.23
C LYS A 3 -17.45 -4.55 -8.36
N ALA A 4 -16.54 -5.36 -8.89
CA ALA A 4 -15.39 -5.83 -8.12
C ALA A 4 -14.36 -4.71 -7.93
N TRP A 5 -14.19 -3.87 -8.94
CA TRP A 5 -13.34 -2.68 -8.87
C TRP A 5 -13.94 -1.59 -7.98
N GLU A 6 -15.25 -1.39 -8.05
CA GLU A 6 -15.97 -0.47 -7.15
C GLU A 6 -15.81 -0.90 -5.69
N CYS A 7 -16.11 -2.16 -5.37
CA CYS A 7 -15.92 -2.68 -4.02
C CYS A 7 -14.46 -2.58 -3.56
N TYR A 8 -13.50 -2.83 -4.46
CA TYR A 8 -12.08 -2.70 -4.12
C TYR A 8 -11.70 -1.24 -3.84
N ALA A 9 -12.17 -0.30 -4.66
CA ALA A 9 -11.96 1.13 -4.43
C ALA A 9 -12.59 1.59 -3.10
N ASP A 10 -13.80 1.10 -2.78
CA ASP A 10 -14.46 1.39 -1.49
C ASP A 10 -13.62 0.87 -0.32
N VAL A 11 -13.06 -0.34 -0.42
CA VAL A 11 -12.13 -0.89 0.58
C VAL A 11 -10.91 0.02 0.73
N LEU A 12 -10.26 0.40 -0.38
CA LEU A 12 -9.07 1.27 -0.35
C LEU A 12 -9.36 2.65 0.25
N VAL A 13 -10.56 3.20 0.01
CA VAL A 13 -10.99 4.47 0.62
C VAL A 13 -11.28 4.29 2.12
N GLY A 14 -11.74 3.12 2.53
CA GLY A 14 -12.01 2.75 3.91
C GLY A 14 -10.78 2.36 4.74
N GLU A 15 -9.60 2.21 4.13
CA GLU A 15 -8.38 1.85 4.83
C GLU A 15 -8.01 2.89 5.90
N ASP A 16 -7.79 2.39 7.12
CA ASP A 16 -7.37 3.16 8.26
C ASP A 16 -5.84 3.14 8.39
N PHE A 17 -5.25 4.32 8.21
CA PHE A 17 -3.82 4.56 8.35
C PHE A 17 -3.50 5.46 9.56
N ASP A 18 -4.41 5.58 10.53
CA ASP A 18 -4.21 6.40 11.75
C ASP A 18 -2.91 6.06 12.47
N TYR A 19 -2.54 4.77 12.48
CA TYR A 19 -1.31 4.29 13.12
C TYR A 19 -0.10 4.20 12.17
N HIS A 20 -0.26 4.54 10.90
CA HIS A 20 0.83 4.43 9.92
C HIS A 20 1.97 5.38 10.30
N PRO A 21 3.25 4.92 10.29
CA PRO A 21 4.39 5.72 10.73
C PRO A 21 4.48 7.09 10.05
N TYR A 22 4.20 7.16 8.75
CA TYR A 22 4.28 8.43 8.01
C TYR A 22 3.17 9.40 8.41
N ARG A 23 1.97 8.92 8.76
CA ARG A 23 0.88 9.77 9.22
C ARG A 23 1.19 10.33 10.61
N ARG A 24 1.70 9.48 11.50
CA ARG A 24 2.18 9.90 12.82
C ARG A 24 3.33 10.91 12.71
N ALA A 25 4.29 10.66 11.82
CA ALA A 25 5.42 11.55 11.59
C ALA A 25 4.99 12.89 10.97
N ALA A 26 3.92 12.92 10.15
CA ALA A 26 3.35 14.16 9.63
C ALA A 26 2.69 15.01 10.72
N ALA A 27 2.02 14.36 11.68
CA ALA A 27 1.27 15.02 12.74
C ALA A 27 2.16 15.42 13.94
N ASP A 28 3.07 14.55 14.36
CA ASP A 28 3.98 14.76 15.49
C ASP A 28 5.39 14.20 15.20
N PRO A 29 6.21 14.93 14.41
CA PRO A 29 7.59 14.52 14.12
C PRO A 29 8.45 14.32 15.38
N ALA A 30 8.25 15.17 16.40
CA ALA A 30 9.06 15.16 17.61
C ALA A 30 8.75 13.92 18.48
N GLY A 31 7.46 13.60 18.65
CA GLY A 31 7.04 12.39 19.36
C GLY A 31 7.48 11.11 18.65
N VAL A 32 7.46 11.09 17.30
CA VAL A 32 7.99 9.94 16.54
C VAL A 32 9.50 9.76 16.74
N ARG A 33 10.29 10.84 16.75
CA ARG A 33 11.72 10.78 17.08
C ARG A 33 11.96 10.22 18.46
N ALA A 34 11.31 10.78 19.48
CA ALA A 34 11.44 10.32 20.85
C ALA A 34 11.02 8.84 21.03
N ALA A 35 9.98 8.39 20.32
CA ALA A 35 9.47 7.03 20.43
C ALA A 35 10.37 5.97 19.78
N LEU A 36 11.20 6.35 18.79
CA LEU A 36 12.04 5.42 18.04
C LEU A 36 13.51 5.48 18.44
N GLU A 37 13.92 6.38 19.33
CA GLU A 37 15.30 6.44 19.80
C GLU A 37 15.81 5.08 20.30
N PRO A 38 17.04 4.66 19.91
CA PRO A 38 18.05 5.40 19.14
C PRO A 38 17.98 5.17 17.61
N SER A 39 16.88 4.64 17.08
CA SER A 39 16.74 4.29 15.66
C SER A 39 16.74 5.52 14.75
N PRO A 40 17.49 5.49 13.62
CA PRO A 40 17.43 6.55 12.60
C PRO A 40 16.15 6.50 11.77
N GLU A 41 15.30 5.48 11.93
CA GLU A 41 14.06 5.32 11.16
C GLU A 41 13.08 6.49 11.33
N ALA A 42 13.14 7.20 12.46
CA ALA A 42 12.30 8.37 12.68
C ALA A 42 12.53 9.45 11.61
N ASP A 43 13.78 9.71 11.23
CA ASP A 43 14.10 10.70 10.21
C ASP A 43 13.59 10.26 8.84
N PHE A 44 13.73 8.97 8.52
CA PHE A 44 13.16 8.40 7.31
C PHE A 44 11.62 8.58 7.25
N PHE A 45 10.91 8.31 8.35
CA PHE A 45 9.45 8.48 8.39
C PHE A 45 9.02 9.94 8.22
N ILE A 46 9.77 10.87 8.81
CA ILE A 46 9.53 12.31 8.68
C ILE A 46 9.76 12.77 7.24
N ASP A 47 10.84 12.34 6.62
CA ASP A 47 11.16 12.72 5.24
C ASP A 47 10.15 12.12 4.26
N MET A 48 9.72 10.88 4.46
CA MET A 48 8.64 10.28 3.68
C MET A 48 7.31 11.03 3.85
N ALA A 49 6.96 11.46 5.07
CA ALA A 49 5.76 12.26 5.30
C ALA A 49 5.81 13.62 4.57
N ARG A 50 6.98 14.27 4.56
CA ARG A 50 7.21 15.51 3.81
C ARG A 50 7.11 15.30 2.30
N ASP A 51 7.70 14.23 1.78
CA ASP A 51 7.64 13.89 0.36
C ASP A 51 6.20 13.69 -0.13
N VAL A 52 5.37 12.95 0.63
CA VAL A 52 3.95 12.78 0.29
C VAL A 52 3.21 14.11 0.22
N ARG A 53 3.50 15.04 1.14
CA ARG A 53 2.90 16.38 1.14
C ARG A 53 3.38 17.21 -0.06
N ALA A 54 4.69 17.24 -0.31
CA ALA A 54 5.28 17.98 -1.42
C ALA A 54 4.76 17.47 -2.77
N LEU A 55 4.60 16.16 -2.92
CA LEU A 55 4.00 15.55 -4.10
C LEU A 55 2.54 15.98 -4.29
N ARG A 56 1.74 16.04 -3.21
CA ARG A 56 0.36 16.56 -3.29
C ARG A 56 0.35 17.99 -3.80
N GLU A 57 1.17 18.85 -3.22
CA GLU A 57 1.26 20.27 -3.58
C GLU A 57 1.67 20.43 -5.05
N ALA A 58 2.63 19.64 -5.54
CA ALA A 58 3.05 19.62 -6.94
C ALA A 58 1.94 19.15 -7.89
N VAL A 59 1.22 18.07 -7.53
CA VAL A 59 0.09 17.54 -8.30
C VAL A 59 -1.07 18.54 -8.33
N ALA A 60 -1.40 19.17 -7.21
CA ALA A 60 -2.44 20.19 -7.13
C ALA A 60 -2.09 21.41 -8.01
N GLY A 61 -0.84 21.86 -7.99
CA GLY A 61 -0.36 22.98 -8.79
C GLY A 61 -0.28 22.70 -10.29
N SER A 62 -0.11 21.43 -10.70
CA SER A 62 0.09 21.06 -12.10
C SER A 62 -1.14 20.45 -12.77
N CYS A 63 -2.01 19.80 -11.99
CA CYS A 63 -3.11 18.98 -12.49
C CYS A 63 -4.47 19.34 -11.88
N GLY A 64 -4.59 20.46 -11.14
CA GLY A 64 -5.81 20.82 -10.43
C GLY A 64 -7.07 20.82 -11.30
N GLU A 65 -7.00 21.31 -12.54
CA GLU A 65 -8.15 21.29 -13.47
C GLU A 65 -8.57 19.87 -13.88
N LEU A 66 -7.60 18.97 -14.10
CA LEU A 66 -7.85 17.56 -14.48
C LEU A 66 -8.45 16.76 -13.33
N LEU A 67 -8.11 17.12 -12.09
CA LEU A 67 -8.58 16.47 -10.88
C LEU A 67 -9.92 17.04 -10.37
N GLY A 68 -10.44 18.09 -11.01
CA GLY A 68 -11.63 18.80 -10.54
C GLY A 68 -11.40 19.62 -9.26
N GLY A 69 -10.15 19.99 -8.97
CA GLY A 69 -9.73 20.74 -7.79
C GLY A 69 -8.49 20.14 -7.11
N GLU A 70 -8.11 20.74 -5.97
CA GLU A 70 -7.06 20.16 -5.13
C GLU A 70 -7.59 18.90 -4.42
N PRO A 71 -6.92 17.74 -4.56
CA PRO A 71 -7.33 16.53 -3.87
C PRO A 71 -7.22 16.73 -2.33
N PRO A 72 -8.22 16.29 -1.54
CA PRO A 72 -8.16 16.41 -0.10
C PRO A 72 -6.86 15.79 0.46
N PRO A 73 -6.16 16.47 1.39
CA PRO A 73 -4.89 15.99 1.95
C PRO A 73 -4.94 14.54 2.41
N GLU A 74 -5.97 14.19 3.17
CA GLU A 74 -6.14 12.85 3.74
C GLU A 74 -6.38 11.78 2.66
N LEU A 75 -7.17 12.11 1.63
CA LEU A 75 -7.43 11.19 0.52
C LEU A 75 -6.17 10.95 -0.31
N PHE A 76 -5.37 12.00 -0.55
CA PHE A 76 -4.10 11.87 -1.27
C PHE A 76 -3.09 11.04 -0.48
N THR A 77 -2.95 11.30 0.83
CA THR A 77 -2.09 10.50 1.70
C THR A 77 -2.56 9.05 1.73
N ARG A 78 -3.87 8.79 1.88
CA ARG A 78 -4.43 7.43 1.85
C ARG A 78 -4.10 6.72 0.54
N ALA A 79 -4.36 7.35 -0.61
CA ALA A 79 -4.04 6.78 -1.92
C ALA A 79 -2.55 6.44 -2.05
N ARG A 80 -1.67 7.32 -1.55
CA ARG A 80 -0.22 7.09 -1.58
C ARG A 80 0.20 5.93 -0.68
N LEU A 81 -0.41 5.79 0.50
CA LEU A 81 -0.16 4.69 1.42
C LEU A 81 -0.69 3.36 0.88
N CYS A 82 -1.85 3.35 0.21
CA CYS A 82 -2.33 2.16 -0.51
C CYS A 82 -1.32 1.71 -1.57
N MET A 83 -0.83 2.63 -2.41
CA MET A 83 0.19 2.30 -3.41
C MET A 83 1.49 1.77 -2.80
N LEU A 84 1.91 2.32 -1.66
CA LEU A 84 3.13 1.89 -0.98
C LEU A 84 3.02 0.50 -0.35
N THR A 85 1.86 0.18 0.23
CA THR A 85 1.67 -1.03 1.06
C THR A 85 1.08 -2.20 0.30
N ARG A 86 0.36 -1.93 -0.81
CA ARG A 86 -0.40 -2.95 -1.58
C ARG A 86 0.05 -3.05 -3.04
N GLY A 87 0.88 -2.12 -3.50
CA GLY A 87 1.38 -2.10 -4.87
C GLY A 87 2.32 -3.28 -5.13
N VAL A 88 2.11 -3.96 -6.24
CA VAL A 88 2.98 -5.06 -6.69
C VAL A 88 3.51 -4.80 -8.09
N LYS A 89 4.59 -5.50 -8.43
CA LYS A 89 5.17 -5.43 -9.77
C LYS A 89 4.40 -6.35 -10.73
N THR A 90 4.03 -5.81 -11.88
CA THR A 90 3.39 -6.53 -12.99
C THR A 90 4.19 -6.30 -14.27
N CYS A 91 3.53 -6.11 -15.42
CA CYS A 91 4.13 -5.47 -16.59
C CYS A 91 4.47 -3.98 -16.36
N HIS A 92 3.96 -3.40 -15.28
CA HIS A 92 4.32 -2.06 -14.80
C HIS A 92 5.04 -2.14 -13.44
N ASP A 93 5.77 -1.08 -13.10
CA ASP A 93 6.59 -1.04 -11.88
C ASP A 93 5.76 -1.09 -10.59
N SER A 94 4.52 -0.60 -10.62
CA SER A 94 3.61 -0.65 -9.49
C SER A 94 2.17 -0.75 -9.97
N THR A 95 1.43 -1.72 -9.47
CA THR A 95 0.03 -1.97 -9.82
C THR A 95 -0.72 -2.45 -8.60
N LEU A 96 -1.92 -1.92 -8.38
CA LEU A 96 -2.87 -2.49 -7.43
C LEU A 96 -3.59 -3.64 -8.10
N VAL A 97 -3.46 -4.84 -7.53
CA VAL A 97 -4.09 -6.05 -8.05
C VAL A 97 -5.14 -6.50 -7.03
N PRO A 98 -6.44 -6.30 -7.33
CA PRO A 98 -7.51 -6.75 -6.45
C PRO A 98 -7.39 -8.23 -6.11
N ILE A 99 -7.91 -8.61 -4.95
CA ILE A 99 -7.84 -9.97 -4.38
C ILE A 99 -6.42 -10.36 -3.93
N MET A 100 -5.39 -10.17 -4.75
CA MET A 100 -4.01 -10.49 -4.37
C MET A 100 -3.49 -9.58 -3.26
N ASP A 101 -3.90 -8.31 -3.30
CA ASP A 101 -3.66 -7.32 -2.23
C ASP A 101 -4.13 -7.78 -0.84
N LEU A 102 -5.12 -8.68 -0.76
CA LEU A 102 -5.75 -9.08 0.51
C LEU A 102 -4.95 -10.14 1.27
N PHE A 103 -3.90 -10.71 0.66
CA PHE A 103 -3.09 -11.73 1.30
C PHE A 103 -2.13 -11.07 2.28
N ASN A 104 -2.12 -11.55 3.52
CA ASN A 104 -1.18 -11.06 4.54
C ASN A 104 0.22 -11.66 4.38
N HIS A 105 1.19 -10.93 4.94
CA HIS A 105 2.57 -11.38 4.95
C HIS A 105 2.78 -12.58 5.90
N ALA A 106 3.54 -13.57 5.43
CA ALA A 106 4.23 -14.54 6.27
C ALA A 106 5.60 -14.88 5.68
N HIS A 107 6.51 -15.32 6.54
CA HIS A 107 7.81 -15.81 6.17
C HIS A 107 7.99 -17.27 6.62
N GLY A 108 8.87 -18.01 5.94
CA GLY A 108 9.17 -19.40 6.28
C GLY A 108 7.95 -20.34 6.18
N PRO A 109 7.72 -21.24 7.17
CA PRO A 109 6.64 -22.23 7.12
C PRO A 109 5.22 -21.64 7.05
N GLY A 110 5.06 -20.37 7.44
CA GLY A 110 3.78 -19.66 7.40
C GLY A 110 3.40 -19.20 6.00
N GLN A 111 4.36 -19.10 5.08
CA GLN A 111 4.09 -18.85 3.68
C GLN A 111 3.40 -20.09 3.10
N GLY A 112 2.27 -19.89 2.42
CA GLY A 112 1.56 -21.01 1.81
C GLY A 112 1.06 -20.73 0.39
N VAL A 113 1.16 -19.48 -0.06
CA VAL A 113 0.96 -19.09 -1.46
C VAL A 113 2.12 -18.23 -1.95
N SER A 114 2.38 -18.33 -3.25
CA SER A 114 3.22 -17.40 -4.00
C SER A 114 2.39 -16.73 -5.09
N TRP A 115 2.88 -15.61 -5.60
CA TRP A 115 2.23 -14.88 -6.67
C TRP A 115 3.26 -14.47 -7.72
N ARG A 116 2.83 -14.39 -8.99
CA ARG A 116 3.65 -13.89 -10.10
C ARG A 116 2.78 -13.29 -11.18
N TRP A 117 3.29 -12.26 -11.86
CA TRP A 117 2.73 -11.82 -13.12
C TRP A 117 3.01 -12.87 -14.21
N ASP A 118 1.97 -13.27 -14.94
CA ASP A 118 2.07 -14.13 -16.11
C ASP A 118 1.83 -13.31 -17.38
N GLU A 119 2.89 -13.10 -18.16
CA GLU A 119 2.81 -12.32 -19.39
C GLU A 119 1.99 -13.02 -20.49
N GLY A 120 1.96 -14.35 -20.52
CA GLY A 120 1.20 -15.08 -21.54
C GLY A 120 -0.29 -14.91 -21.35
N CYS A 121 -0.74 -14.93 -20.09
CA CYS A 121 -2.15 -14.77 -19.74
C CYS A 121 -2.54 -13.32 -19.41
N GLN A 122 -1.56 -12.40 -19.32
CA GLN A 122 -1.74 -11.02 -18.86
C GLN A 122 -2.50 -10.96 -17.52
N ALA A 123 -2.07 -11.78 -16.56
CA ALA A 123 -2.76 -11.94 -15.29
C ALA A 123 -1.80 -12.13 -14.11
N MET A 124 -2.23 -11.68 -12.93
CA MET A 124 -1.60 -12.08 -11.67
C MET A 124 -2.04 -13.49 -11.32
N VAL A 125 -1.08 -14.40 -11.16
CA VAL A 125 -1.34 -15.80 -10.80
C VAL A 125 -0.91 -16.02 -9.36
N VAL A 126 -1.84 -16.44 -8.52
CA VAL A 126 -1.58 -16.87 -7.13
C VAL A 126 -1.62 -18.40 -7.08
N ALA A 127 -0.57 -19.02 -6.57
CA ALA A 127 -0.43 -20.46 -6.50
C ALA A 127 -0.13 -20.92 -5.07
N ALA A 128 -0.87 -21.91 -4.59
CA ALA A 128 -0.54 -22.59 -3.35
C ALA A 128 0.62 -23.57 -3.58
N HIS A 129 1.61 -23.54 -2.69
CA HIS A 129 2.76 -24.47 -2.73
C HIS A 129 2.69 -25.55 -1.64
N ARG A 130 1.61 -25.55 -0.85
CA ARG A 130 1.26 -26.58 0.13
C ARG A 130 -0.24 -26.73 0.24
N SER A 131 -0.68 -27.78 0.93
CA SER A 131 -2.08 -27.94 1.31
C SER A 131 -2.46 -26.96 2.41
N HIS A 132 -3.72 -26.51 2.37
CA HIS A 132 -4.31 -25.58 3.33
C HIS A 132 -5.56 -26.20 3.95
N ARG A 133 -5.78 -25.96 5.24
CA ARG A 133 -7.00 -26.40 5.91
C ARG A 133 -8.13 -25.40 5.66
N ALA A 134 -9.38 -25.87 5.71
CA ALA A 134 -10.51 -24.97 5.69
C ALA A 134 -10.47 -24.03 6.91
N GLY A 135 -10.66 -22.73 6.68
CA GLY A 135 -10.55 -21.69 7.71
C GLY A 135 -9.11 -21.24 8.01
N GLU A 136 -8.11 -21.83 7.37
CA GLU A 136 -6.73 -21.33 7.44
C GLU A 136 -6.59 -20.06 6.59
N GLU A 137 -5.89 -19.07 7.13
CA GLU A 137 -5.54 -17.86 6.39
C GLU A 137 -4.44 -18.16 5.37
N LEU A 138 -4.67 -17.76 4.12
CA LEU A 138 -3.66 -17.84 3.07
C LEU A 138 -2.72 -16.65 3.18
N ARG A 139 -1.40 -16.91 3.29
CA ARG A 139 -0.38 -15.88 3.44
C ARG A 139 0.73 -16.01 2.41
N CYS A 140 1.26 -14.87 1.97
CA CYS A 140 2.32 -14.76 0.97
C CYS A 140 3.56 -14.05 1.53
N ALA A 141 4.67 -14.08 0.80
CA ALA A 141 5.79 -13.18 1.06
C ALA A 141 5.59 -11.88 0.27
N TYR A 142 5.82 -10.72 0.90
CA TYR A 142 5.70 -9.41 0.24
C TYR A 142 6.95 -9.06 -0.58
N GLY A 143 8.07 -9.68 -0.27
CA GLY A 143 9.34 -9.55 -0.97
C GLY A 143 10.22 -10.77 -0.70
N PRO A 144 11.43 -10.81 -1.31
CA PRO A 144 12.43 -11.82 -0.99
C PRO A 144 12.78 -11.85 0.51
#